data_AF-A0A3D4R7T2-F1
#
_entry.id   AF-A0A3D4R7T2-F1
#
_cell.length_a   1.000
_cell.length_b   1.000
_cell.length_c   1.000
_cell.angle_alpha   90.00
_cell.angle_beta   90.00
_cell.angle_gamma   90.00
#
_symmetry.space_group_name_H-M   'P 1'
#
loop_
_entity.id
_entity.type
_entity.pdbx_description
1 polymer ?
#
loop_
_entity_poly.entity_id
_entity_poly.type
_entity_poly.pdbx_seq_one_letter_code
_entity_poly.pdbx_strand_id
1 'polypeptide(L)'
;MKPYLSIIVTGRNDDYGLRFKYRLKLFFKSLLNQLDNWSISAEIIVVEWNPPRARENISSVLKKWFAFTPVPIRVIEVSPRQHRNFVNSDRIPLFEYIAKNTGVRRAKGEYILVTNPDILFPGKLIQFIANRQLEKNTFYRIDRIDYKLPSGFNSANITEQFKLAKRFAFSLHTLGCGIRLRTSLPFPIRMQLGYINAVLMRRLIRKQGKLIDRVHANVAGDFMLMHRTQWNKLRGFPEKPTNTYMDCYLCFSVAAIGLRQYIFPSSFSLFHLEHTRPTTKRPKISVSQLVNDYRQILNHDQSPILNNSNWGLSSQKLHEVRIAK
;
A
#
# COMPACT_ATOMS: atom_id res chain seq x y z
N MET A 1 24.82 -3.03 -7.29
CA MET A 1 24.39 -1.62 -7.10
C MET A 1 23.24 -1.56 -6.12
N LYS A 2 23.08 -0.43 -5.40
CA LYS A 2 21.93 -0.18 -4.53
C LYS A 2 20.70 0.19 -5.40
N PRO A 3 19.52 -0.43 -5.21
CA PRO A 3 18.35 -0.09 -6.01
C PRO A 3 17.91 1.34 -5.72
N TYR A 4 17.33 2.00 -6.72
CA TYR A 4 16.69 3.29 -6.54
C TYR A 4 15.36 3.15 -5.78
N LEU A 5 14.56 2.14 -6.13
CA LEU A 5 13.24 1.89 -5.54
C LEU A 5 13.17 0.51 -4.87
N SER A 6 12.70 0.45 -3.63
CA SER A 6 12.19 -0.80 -3.04
C SER A 6 10.67 -0.77 -2.98
N ILE A 7 10.02 -1.81 -3.50
CA ILE A 7 8.57 -1.96 -3.44
C ILE A 7 8.24 -3.04 -2.41
N ILE A 8 7.46 -2.68 -1.39
CA ILE A 8 7.10 -3.55 -0.28
C ILE A 8 5.64 -3.95 -0.41
N VAL A 9 5.40 -5.26 -0.44
CA VAL A 9 4.06 -5.85 -0.34
C VAL A 9 4.05 -6.94 0.73
N THR A 10 2.87 -7.22 1.26
CA THR A 10 2.71 -8.23 2.32
C THR A 10 1.56 -9.14 2.00
N GLY A 11 1.60 -10.37 2.51
CA GLY A 11 0.47 -11.26 2.37
C GLY A 11 0.64 -12.57 3.11
N ARG A 12 -0.34 -13.44 2.87
CA ARG A 12 -0.42 -14.78 3.44
C ARG A 12 -1.13 -15.69 2.44
N ASN A 13 -0.55 -16.85 2.16
CA ASN A 13 -1.05 -17.74 1.11
C ASN A 13 -2.20 -18.66 1.55
N ASP A 14 -3.23 -18.09 2.18
CA ASP A 14 -4.49 -18.77 2.58
C ASP A 14 -5.73 -18.13 1.94
N ASP A 15 -5.56 -17.56 0.75
CA ASP A 15 -6.57 -16.68 0.14
C ASP A 15 -6.96 -15.51 1.04
N TYR A 16 -5.99 -14.94 1.77
CA TYR A 16 -6.19 -13.72 2.54
C TYR A 16 -6.80 -12.60 1.67
N GLY A 17 -7.99 -12.14 2.06
CA GLY A 17 -8.77 -11.20 1.27
C GLY A 17 -9.45 -11.82 0.03
N LEU A 18 -9.62 -13.13 -0.03
CA LEU A 18 -10.18 -13.95 -1.14
C LEU A 18 -9.31 -13.97 -2.40
N ARG A 19 -9.08 -15.14 -3.01
CA ARG A 19 -8.34 -15.28 -4.29
C ARG A 19 -6.96 -14.57 -4.28
N PHE A 20 -6.24 -14.65 -3.17
CA PHE A 20 -4.99 -13.90 -2.96
C PHE A 20 -3.95 -14.20 -4.05
N LYS A 21 -3.74 -15.49 -4.38
CA LYS A 21 -2.80 -15.92 -5.43
C LYS A 21 -3.11 -15.28 -6.78
N TYR A 22 -4.39 -15.16 -7.11
CA TYR A 22 -4.84 -14.57 -8.37
C TYR A 22 -4.52 -13.07 -8.41
N ARG A 23 -4.85 -12.32 -7.36
CA ARG A 23 -4.51 -10.89 -7.27
C ARG A 23 -2.99 -10.66 -7.31
N LEU A 24 -2.25 -11.44 -6.54
CA LEU A 24 -0.78 -11.41 -6.49
C LEU A 24 -0.19 -11.64 -7.90
N LYS A 25 -0.70 -12.62 -8.64
CA LYS A 25 -0.23 -12.91 -10.00
C LYS A 25 -0.47 -11.74 -10.96
N LEU A 26 -1.65 -11.12 -10.93
CA LEU A 26 -1.97 -9.95 -11.76
C LEU A 26 -1.08 -8.76 -11.41
N PHE A 27 -0.94 -8.48 -10.10
CA PHE A 27 -0.07 -7.44 -9.58
C PHE A 27 1.37 -7.60 -10.07
N PHE A 28 1.98 -8.78 -9.86
CA PHE A 28 3.38 -9.01 -10.26
C PHE A 28 3.55 -8.95 -11.79
N LYS A 29 2.63 -9.50 -12.57
CA LYS A 29 2.72 -9.43 -14.04
C LYS A 29 2.72 -7.99 -14.54
N SER A 30 1.80 -7.16 -14.01
CA SER A 30 1.71 -5.76 -14.41
C SER A 30 2.93 -4.97 -13.91
N LEU A 31 3.31 -5.14 -12.64
CA LEU A 31 4.41 -4.42 -12.05
C LEU A 31 5.73 -4.74 -12.74
N LEU A 32 6.08 -6.03 -12.88
CA LEU A 32 7.33 -6.44 -13.50
C LEU A 32 7.45 -5.94 -14.94
N ASN A 33 6.36 -6.03 -15.72
CA ASN A 33 6.36 -5.48 -17.08
C ASN A 33 6.63 -3.96 -17.09
N GLN A 34 6.04 -3.20 -16.17
CA GLN A 34 6.28 -1.76 -16.12
C GLN A 34 7.69 -1.41 -15.64
N LEU A 35 8.23 -2.11 -14.64
CA LEU A 35 9.58 -1.87 -14.14
C LEU A 35 10.62 -2.17 -15.24
N ASP A 36 10.41 -3.24 -16.01
CA ASP A 36 11.26 -3.61 -17.14
C ASP A 36 11.20 -2.58 -18.28
N ASN A 37 9.99 -2.21 -18.72
CA ASN A 37 9.77 -1.23 -19.79
C ASN A 37 10.45 0.13 -19.52
N TRP A 38 10.56 0.53 -18.25
CA TRP A 38 11.18 1.79 -17.85
C TRP A 38 12.59 1.63 -17.27
N SER A 39 13.15 0.40 -17.27
CA SER A 39 14.50 0.08 -16.80
C SER A 39 14.84 0.66 -15.42
N ILE A 40 13.86 0.69 -14.52
CA ILE A 40 14.06 1.23 -13.18
C ILE A 40 14.91 0.26 -12.35
N SER A 41 15.95 0.77 -11.71
CA SER A 41 16.72 0.01 -10.72
C SER A 41 15.85 -0.21 -9.48
N ALA A 42 15.16 -1.34 -9.41
CA ALA A 42 14.21 -1.65 -8.35
C ALA A 42 14.48 -3.02 -7.70
N GLU A 43 13.97 -3.19 -6.48
CA GLU A 43 13.76 -4.51 -5.87
C GLU A 43 12.31 -4.62 -5.37
N ILE A 44 11.79 -5.84 -5.34
CA ILE A 44 10.49 -6.14 -4.73
C ILE A 44 10.73 -6.99 -3.49
N ILE A 45 10.15 -6.58 -2.37
CA ILE A 45 10.19 -7.30 -1.10
C ILE A 45 8.78 -7.74 -0.75
N VAL A 46 8.60 -9.04 -0.62
CA VAL A 46 7.35 -9.66 -0.17
C VAL A 46 7.53 -10.14 1.25
N VAL A 47 6.73 -9.64 2.19
CA VAL A 47 6.71 -10.19 3.55
C VAL A 47 5.55 -11.17 3.66
N GLU A 48 5.87 -12.46 3.70
CA GLU A 48 4.92 -13.52 3.97
C GLU A 48 4.77 -13.68 5.49
N TRP A 49 3.57 -13.40 6.00
CA TRP A 49 3.32 -13.37 7.43
C TRP A 49 2.48 -14.55 7.89
N ASN A 50 2.97 -15.26 8.90
CA ASN A 50 2.31 -16.41 9.51
C ASN A 50 1.80 -17.41 8.45
N PRO A 51 2.68 -17.92 7.56
CA PRO A 51 2.25 -18.80 6.48
C PRO A 51 1.54 -20.05 7.03
N PRO A 52 0.41 -20.47 6.43
CA PRO A 52 -0.28 -21.70 6.82
C PRO A 52 0.54 -22.94 6.41
N ARG A 53 0.76 -23.87 7.35
CA ARG A 53 1.57 -25.08 7.11
C ARG A 53 1.08 -25.98 5.96
N ALA A 54 -0.23 -25.99 5.71
CA ALA A 54 -0.87 -26.84 4.70
C ALA A 54 -0.86 -26.23 3.29
N ARG A 55 -0.24 -25.06 3.08
CA ARG A 55 -0.15 -24.43 1.76
C ARG A 55 1.31 -24.22 1.39
N GLU A 56 1.54 -24.16 0.09
CA GLU A 56 2.83 -23.77 -0.46
C GLU A 56 3.18 -22.33 -0.04
N ASN A 57 4.45 -22.04 0.25
CA ASN A 57 4.90 -20.69 0.59
C ASN A 57 4.84 -19.75 -0.64
N ILE A 58 4.66 -18.44 -0.40
CA ILE A 58 4.68 -17.43 -1.47
C ILE A 58 6.00 -17.45 -2.24
N SER A 59 7.12 -17.74 -1.57
CA SER A 59 8.44 -17.87 -2.23
C SER A 59 8.44 -18.93 -3.34
N SER A 60 7.93 -20.13 -3.06
CA SER A 60 7.82 -21.21 -4.05
C SER A 60 6.85 -20.85 -5.17
N VAL A 61 5.73 -20.20 -4.86
CA VAL A 61 4.76 -19.70 -5.85
C VAL A 61 5.40 -18.68 -6.80
N LEU A 62 6.12 -17.68 -6.26
CA LEU A 62 6.78 -16.66 -7.08
C LEU A 62 7.93 -17.23 -7.89
N LYS A 63 8.67 -18.21 -7.37
CA LYS A 63 9.72 -18.91 -8.12
C LYS A 63 9.16 -19.62 -9.34
N LYS A 64 8.01 -20.29 -9.22
CA LYS A 64 7.33 -20.93 -10.35
C LYS A 64 6.88 -19.94 -11.43
N TRP A 65 6.49 -18.72 -11.04
CA TRP A 65 5.93 -17.74 -11.99
C TRP A 65 6.97 -16.80 -12.59
N PHE A 66 8.03 -16.47 -11.85
CA PHE A 66 8.89 -15.32 -12.15
C PHE A 66 10.38 -15.60 -11.89
N ALA A 67 10.86 -16.85 -11.91
CA ALA A 67 12.29 -17.17 -11.68
C ALA A 67 13.28 -16.42 -12.61
N PHE A 68 12.85 -16.03 -13.80
CA PHE A 68 13.70 -15.41 -14.84
C PHE A 68 13.49 -13.90 -14.97
N THR A 69 12.76 -13.25 -14.06
CA THR A 69 12.60 -11.80 -14.13
C THR A 69 13.94 -11.09 -13.85
N PRO A 70 14.26 -9.98 -14.53
CA PRO A 70 15.47 -9.21 -14.25
C PRO A 70 15.35 -8.37 -12.97
N VAL A 71 14.15 -8.24 -12.39
CA VAL A 71 13.91 -7.48 -11.17
C VAL A 71 14.15 -8.35 -9.94
N PRO A 72 15.10 -8.03 -9.04
CA PRO A 72 15.32 -8.79 -7.82
C PRO A 72 14.05 -8.86 -6.95
N ILE A 73 13.61 -10.09 -6.63
CA ILE A 73 12.51 -10.34 -5.71
C ILE A 73 13.05 -11.08 -4.48
N ARG A 74 12.77 -10.53 -3.30
CA ARG A 74 13.12 -11.11 -2.00
C ARG A 74 11.85 -11.41 -1.22
N VAL A 75 11.74 -12.61 -0.69
CA VAL A 75 10.62 -13.02 0.16
C VAL A 75 11.13 -13.22 1.57
N ILE A 76 10.56 -12.48 2.51
CA ILE A 76 10.90 -12.53 3.94
C ILE A 76 9.75 -13.22 4.66
N GLU A 77 10.04 -14.29 5.37
CA GLU A 77 9.05 -15.06 6.11
C GLU A 77 9.05 -14.65 7.59
N VAL A 78 7.86 -14.33 8.10
CA VAL A 78 7.59 -14.23 9.54
C VAL A 78 6.83 -15.47 9.97
N SER A 79 7.50 -16.35 10.70
CA SER A 79 6.99 -17.67 11.06
C SER A 79 5.79 -17.61 12.01
N PRO A 80 4.98 -18.68 12.11
CA PRO A 80 3.93 -18.79 13.12
C PRO A 80 4.45 -18.64 14.57
N ARG A 81 5.70 -19.02 14.84
CA ARG A 81 6.33 -18.84 16.15
C ARG A 81 6.46 -17.37 16.52
N GLN A 82 6.91 -16.55 15.58
CA GLN A 82 7.11 -15.11 15.78
C GLN A 82 5.76 -14.39 15.87
N HIS A 83 4.81 -14.80 15.04
CA HIS A 83 3.46 -14.25 15.03
C HIS A 83 2.72 -14.43 16.38
N ARG A 84 2.91 -15.55 17.07
CA ARG A 84 2.29 -15.81 18.39
C ARG A 84 2.73 -14.87 19.50
N ASN A 85 3.81 -14.13 19.31
CA ASN A 85 4.31 -13.17 20.30
C ASN A 85 3.53 -11.85 20.29
N PHE A 86 2.61 -11.64 19.34
CA PHE A 86 1.83 -10.42 19.22
C PHE A 86 0.48 -10.55 19.94
N VAL A 87 0.10 -9.51 20.68
CA VAL A 87 -1.24 -9.41 21.27
C VAL A 87 -2.30 -9.48 20.16
N ASN A 88 -3.35 -10.28 20.38
CA ASN A 88 -4.40 -10.61 19.41
C ASN A 88 -3.95 -11.48 18.23
N SER A 89 -2.85 -12.24 18.33
CA SER A 89 -2.40 -13.15 17.28
C SER A 89 -3.44 -14.21 16.91
N ASP A 90 -4.28 -14.62 17.86
CA ASP A 90 -5.43 -15.52 17.66
C ASP A 90 -6.53 -14.92 16.77
N ARG A 91 -6.65 -13.58 16.71
CA ARG A 91 -7.72 -12.86 15.98
C ARG A 91 -7.24 -12.18 14.70
N ILE A 92 -5.94 -11.89 14.62
CA ILE A 92 -5.33 -11.14 13.51
C ILE A 92 -4.32 -12.05 12.79
N PRO A 93 -4.75 -12.81 11.76
CA PRO A 93 -3.87 -13.78 11.09
C PRO A 93 -2.72 -13.12 10.30
N LEU A 94 -2.85 -11.84 9.97
CA LEU A 94 -1.85 -11.00 9.31
C LEU A 94 -1.83 -9.62 9.97
N PHE A 95 -0.72 -9.28 10.65
CA PHE A 95 -0.45 -7.93 11.11
C PHE A 95 0.15 -7.11 9.97
N GLU A 96 -0.72 -6.65 9.06
CA GLU A 96 -0.36 -6.06 7.77
C GLU A 96 0.69 -4.95 7.89
N TYR A 97 0.51 -4.04 8.84
CA TYR A 97 1.40 -2.88 8.99
C TYR A 97 2.75 -3.22 9.63
N ILE A 98 2.78 -4.22 10.53
CA ILE A 98 4.02 -4.74 11.09
C ILE A 98 4.79 -5.53 10.02
N ALA A 99 4.08 -6.29 9.18
CA ALA A 99 4.66 -6.94 8.01
C ALA A 99 5.23 -5.91 7.02
N LYS A 100 4.52 -4.80 6.76
CA LYS A 100 5.00 -3.71 5.90
C LYS A 100 6.28 -3.10 6.49
N ASN A 101 6.31 -2.81 7.78
CA ASN A 101 7.50 -2.34 8.49
C ASN A 101 8.68 -3.31 8.41
N THR A 102 8.41 -4.61 8.54
CA THR A 102 9.42 -5.68 8.44
C THR A 102 10.15 -5.60 7.10
N GLY A 103 9.41 -5.35 6.03
CA GLY A 103 9.95 -5.13 4.67
C GLY A 103 10.67 -3.79 4.53
N VAL A 104 10.06 -2.68 4.98
CA VAL A 104 10.66 -1.33 4.95
C VAL A 104 12.02 -1.32 5.66
N ARG A 105 12.13 -1.95 6.83
CA ARG A 105 13.37 -2.03 7.61
C ARG A 105 14.50 -2.72 6.84
N ARG A 106 14.16 -3.71 6.02
CA ARG A 106 15.09 -4.55 5.24
C ARG A 106 15.26 -4.08 3.79
N ALA A 107 14.60 -2.99 3.41
CA ALA A 107 14.71 -2.38 2.09
C ALA A 107 16.10 -1.75 1.88
N LYS A 108 16.64 -1.93 0.68
CA LYS A 108 17.93 -1.39 0.25
C LYS A 108 17.78 -0.12 -0.59
N GLY A 109 16.59 0.12 -1.13
CA GLY A 109 16.21 1.25 -1.98
C GLY A 109 16.54 2.61 -1.40
N GLU A 110 16.80 3.58 -2.26
CA GLU A 110 16.86 4.98 -1.88
C GLU A 110 15.47 5.51 -1.50
N TYR A 111 14.48 5.16 -2.31
CA TYR A 111 13.06 5.37 -2.03
C TYR A 111 12.36 4.05 -1.77
N ILE A 112 11.34 4.08 -0.91
CA ILE A 112 10.56 2.89 -0.57
C ILE A 112 9.09 3.18 -0.79
N LEU A 113 8.48 2.40 -1.68
CA LEU A 113 7.04 2.35 -1.91
C LEU A 113 6.46 1.19 -1.11
N VAL A 114 5.53 1.48 -0.20
CA VAL A 114 4.69 0.47 0.45
C VAL A 114 3.33 0.46 -0.22
N THR A 115 2.86 -0.71 -0.63
CA THR A 115 1.62 -0.89 -1.39
C THR A 115 0.95 -2.24 -1.08
N ASN A 116 -0.17 -2.51 -1.74
CA ASN A 116 -0.93 -3.77 -1.64
C ASN A 116 -0.81 -4.60 -2.92
N PRO A 117 -0.86 -5.95 -2.84
CA PRO A 117 -0.65 -6.85 -3.97
C PRO A 117 -1.88 -7.02 -4.87
N ASP A 118 -2.70 -5.97 -5.00
CA ASP A 118 -3.91 -5.87 -5.80
C ASP A 118 -4.07 -4.50 -6.47
N ILE A 119 -2.94 -3.78 -6.57
CA ILE A 119 -2.83 -2.49 -7.23
C ILE A 119 -2.33 -2.64 -8.67
N LEU A 120 -2.97 -1.93 -9.58
CA LEU A 120 -2.52 -1.69 -10.94
C LEU A 120 -2.02 -0.24 -11.06
N PHE A 121 -0.70 -0.08 -11.16
CA PHE A 121 -0.03 1.22 -11.29
C PHE A 121 -0.17 1.77 -12.70
N PRO A 122 -0.49 3.06 -12.92
CA PRO A 122 -0.44 3.65 -14.25
C PRO A 122 1.00 3.86 -14.73
N GLY A 123 1.28 3.60 -16.01
CA GLY A 123 2.63 3.69 -16.56
C GLY A 123 3.30 5.06 -16.39
N LYS A 124 2.54 6.16 -16.40
CA LYS A 124 3.06 7.51 -16.15
C LYS A 124 3.66 7.69 -14.74
N LEU A 125 3.12 6.99 -13.74
CA LEU A 125 3.69 6.99 -12.39
C LEU A 125 5.07 6.31 -12.39
N ILE A 126 5.18 5.15 -13.06
CA ILE A 126 6.45 4.42 -13.13
C ILE A 126 7.48 5.24 -13.92
N GLN A 127 7.07 5.89 -15.02
CA GLN A 127 7.90 6.81 -15.78
C GLN A 127 8.41 7.98 -14.92
N PHE A 128 7.53 8.63 -14.14
CA PHE A 128 7.91 9.71 -13.23
C PHE A 128 9.00 9.26 -12.23
N ILE A 129 8.83 8.07 -11.67
CA ILE A 129 9.82 7.50 -10.74
C ILE A 129 11.12 7.15 -11.49
N ALA A 130 11.05 6.53 -12.67
CA ALA A 130 12.22 6.18 -13.48
C ALA A 130 13.05 7.41 -13.89
N ASN A 131 12.37 8.53 -14.15
CA ASN A 131 12.99 9.83 -14.41
C ASN A 131 13.59 10.51 -13.16
N ARG A 132 13.62 9.82 -12.02
CA ARG A 132 14.22 10.28 -10.76
C ARG A 132 13.66 11.60 -10.24
N GLN A 133 12.37 11.83 -10.44
CA GLN A 133 11.67 13.07 -10.02
C GLN A 133 11.21 13.04 -8.54
N LEU A 134 11.75 12.13 -7.73
CA LEU A 134 11.43 12.04 -6.30
C LEU A 134 12.37 12.93 -5.48
N GLU A 135 11.83 13.52 -4.42
CA GLU A 135 12.50 14.44 -3.51
C GLU A 135 12.59 13.83 -2.11
N LYS A 136 13.73 14.02 -1.45
CA LYS A 136 14.05 13.41 -0.14
C LYS A 136 13.16 13.88 1.01
N ASN A 137 12.67 15.13 0.97
CA ASN A 137 11.86 15.74 2.03
C ASN A 137 10.36 15.74 1.71
N THR A 138 9.93 14.76 0.92
CA THR A 138 8.57 14.65 0.42
C THR A 138 8.00 13.26 0.72
N PHE A 139 6.73 13.20 1.14
CA PHE A 139 5.94 11.97 1.12
C PHE A 139 4.89 12.05 0.01
N TYR A 140 4.79 10.98 -0.75
CA TYR A 140 4.01 10.90 -1.96
C TYR A 140 2.72 10.13 -1.71
N ARG A 141 1.61 10.73 -2.12
CA ARG A 141 0.25 10.23 -2.03
C ARG A 141 -0.40 10.27 -3.41
N ILE A 142 -1.45 9.49 -3.58
CA ILE A 142 -2.10 9.33 -4.88
C ILE A 142 -3.57 8.99 -4.68
N ASP A 143 -4.40 9.47 -5.60
CA ASP A 143 -5.80 9.09 -5.67
C ASP A 143 -5.93 7.62 -6.13
N ARG A 144 -7.02 6.97 -5.71
CA ARG A 144 -7.31 5.56 -6.00
C ARG A 144 -8.65 5.41 -6.69
N ILE A 145 -8.72 4.56 -7.70
CA ILE A 145 -9.94 4.18 -8.39
C ILE A 145 -10.21 2.69 -8.09
N ASP A 146 -11.38 2.38 -7.55
CA ASP A 146 -11.79 0.99 -7.37
C ASP A 146 -12.50 0.47 -8.61
N TYR A 147 -12.15 -0.75 -9.00
CA TYR A 147 -12.79 -1.47 -10.08
C TYR A 147 -13.07 -2.92 -9.69
N LYS A 148 -14.03 -3.56 -10.37
CA LYS A 148 -14.32 -4.99 -10.22
C LYS A 148 -14.06 -5.70 -11.54
N LEU A 149 -13.43 -6.87 -11.48
CA LEU A 149 -13.32 -7.74 -12.65
C LEU A 149 -14.51 -8.70 -12.69
N PRO A 150 -15.02 -9.05 -13.89
CA PRO A 150 -15.98 -10.13 -14.05
C PRO A 150 -15.43 -11.45 -13.51
N SER A 151 -16.32 -12.31 -13.02
CA SER A 151 -15.99 -13.69 -12.63
C SER A 151 -15.33 -14.43 -13.79
N GLY A 152 -14.32 -15.25 -13.50
CA GLY A 152 -13.61 -16.05 -14.51
C GLY A 152 -12.56 -15.30 -15.35
N PHE A 153 -12.38 -13.98 -15.19
CA PHE A 153 -11.29 -13.28 -15.89
C PHE A 153 -9.91 -13.83 -15.45
N ASN A 154 -9.06 -14.14 -16.42
CA ASN A 154 -7.70 -14.66 -16.20
C ASN A 154 -6.68 -14.12 -17.22
N SER A 155 -6.98 -13.01 -17.92
CA SER A 155 -6.02 -12.49 -18.89
C SER A 155 -4.81 -11.85 -18.21
N ALA A 156 -3.65 -12.27 -18.68
CA ALA A 156 -2.35 -11.77 -18.27
C ALA A 156 -1.96 -10.46 -18.97
N ASN A 157 -2.73 -9.99 -19.94
CA ASN A 157 -2.40 -8.82 -20.74
C ASN A 157 -2.66 -7.53 -19.95
N ILE A 158 -1.60 -6.74 -19.72
CA ILE A 158 -1.67 -5.47 -18.98
C ILE A 158 -2.59 -4.45 -19.64
N THR A 159 -2.58 -4.36 -20.97
CA THR A 159 -3.45 -3.46 -21.76
C THR A 159 -4.91 -3.82 -21.56
N GLU A 160 -5.23 -5.11 -21.55
CA GLU A 160 -6.58 -5.58 -21.24
C GLU A 160 -6.98 -5.30 -19.79
N GLN A 161 -6.07 -5.52 -18.83
CA GLN A 161 -6.32 -5.18 -17.42
C GLN A 161 -6.69 -3.71 -17.26
N PHE A 162 -5.97 -2.78 -17.89
CA PHE A 162 -6.32 -1.36 -17.87
C PHE A 162 -7.64 -1.04 -18.55
N LYS A 163 -7.90 -1.65 -19.72
CA LYS A 163 -9.18 -1.47 -20.44
C LYS A 163 -10.36 -1.86 -19.55
N LEU A 164 -10.26 -3.01 -18.87
CA LEU A 164 -11.30 -3.49 -17.96
C LEU A 164 -11.36 -2.68 -16.68
N ALA A 165 -10.24 -2.29 -16.09
CA ALA A 165 -10.20 -1.44 -14.91
C ALA A 165 -10.91 -0.11 -15.16
N LYS A 166 -10.65 0.53 -16.31
CA LYS A 166 -11.37 1.73 -16.75
C LYS A 166 -12.85 1.44 -16.99
N ARG A 167 -13.20 0.35 -17.68
CA ARG A 167 -14.59 -0.02 -17.97
C ARG A 167 -15.43 -0.24 -16.71
N PHE A 168 -14.86 -0.94 -15.72
CA PHE A 168 -15.56 -1.37 -14.50
C PHE A 168 -15.21 -0.55 -13.25
N ALA A 169 -14.57 0.62 -13.43
CA ALA A 169 -14.35 1.58 -12.35
C ALA A 169 -15.68 2.09 -11.78
N PHE A 170 -15.84 2.02 -10.46
CA PHE A 170 -17.09 2.38 -9.77
C PHE A 170 -16.91 3.32 -8.58
N SER A 171 -15.69 3.51 -8.07
CA SER A 171 -15.42 4.46 -6.99
C SER A 171 -14.10 5.19 -7.20
N LEU A 172 -14.05 6.45 -6.79
CA LEU A 172 -12.87 7.31 -6.78
C LEU A 172 -12.62 7.76 -5.34
N HIS A 173 -11.40 7.58 -4.85
CA HIS A 173 -10.94 8.03 -3.54
C HIS A 173 -9.87 9.08 -3.72
N THR A 174 -10.14 10.26 -3.20
CA THR A 174 -9.22 11.40 -3.23
C THR A 174 -8.92 11.85 -1.81
N LEU A 175 -8.12 12.92 -1.70
CA LEU A 175 -7.94 13.65 -0.45
C LEU A 175 -9.29 14.02 0.19
N GLY A 176 -9.57 13.43 1.36
CA GLY A 176 -10.70 13.75 2.22
C GLY A 176 -12.04 13.10 1.85
N CYS A 177 -12.17 12.42 0.71
CA CYS A 177 -13.44 11.82 0.32
C CYS A 177 -13.33 10.61 -0.61
N GLY A 178 -14.32 9.73 -0.51
CA GLY A 178 -14.65 8.70 -1.50
C GLY A 178 -15.93 9.08 -2.24
N ILE A 179 -15.91 8.97 -3.57
CA ILE A 179 -17.00 9.29 -4.48
C ILE A 179 -17.41 8.02 -5.22
N ARG A 180 -18.71 7.74 -5.27
CA ARG A 180 -19.26 6.70 -6.15
C ARG A 180 -19.42 7.26 -7.55
N LEU A 181 -18.86 6.57 -8.54
CA LEU A 181 -18.91 6.99 -9.94
C LEU A 181 -20.25 6.59 -10.58
N ARG A 182 -20.74 7.42 -11.50
CA ARG A 182 -21.91 7.11 -12.33
C ARG A 182 -21.49 6.12 -13.42
N THR A 183 -21.66 4.82 -13.16
CA THR A 183 -21.12 3.75 -14.02
C THR A 183 -21.79 3.66 -15.39
N SER A 184 -22.98 4.26 -15.57
CA SER A 184 -23.68 4.36 -16.86
C SER A 184 -22.99 5.31 -17.86
N LEU A 185 -22.13 6.21 -17.39
CA LEU A 185 -21.42 7.16 -18.25
C LEU A 185 -20.05 6.61 -18.72
N PRO A 186 -19.55 7.07 -19.88
CA PRO A 186 -18.18 6.79 -20.33
C PRO A 186 -17.13 7.16 -19.28
N PHE A 187 -16.03 6.40 -19.25
CA PHE A 187 -14.98 6.55 -18.23
C PHE A 187 -14.44 7.99 -18.08
N PRO A 188 -14.07 8.72 -19.17
CA PRO A 188 -13.57 10.09 -19.02
C PRO A 188 -14.58 11.02 -18.35
N ILE A 189 -15.85 10.93 -18.74
CA ILE A 189 -16.93 11.79 -18.26
C ILE A 189 -17.21 11.53 -16.78
N ARG A 190 -17.38 10.26 -16.38
CA ARG A 190 -17.65 9.95 -14.97
C ARG A 190 -16.47 10.29 -14.05
N MET A 191 -15.23 10.20 -14.54
CA MET A 191 -14.05 10.63 -13.78
C MET A 191 -14.06 12.15 -13.58
N GLN A 192 -14.31 12.92 -14.64
CA GLN A 192 -14.41 14.38 -14.55
C GLN A 192 -15.49 14.82 -13.54
N LEU A 193 -16.70 14.24 -13.63
CA LEU A 193 -17.77 14.49 -12.67
C LEU A 193 -17.39 14.02 -11.25
N GLY A 194 -16.72 12.88 -11.12
CA GLY A 194 -16.23 12.36 -9.86
C GLY A 194 -15.28 13.34 -9.16
N TYR A 195 -14.34 13.92 -9.91
CA TYR A 195 -13.42 14.93 -9.41
C TYR A 195 -14.10 16.25 -9.03
N ILE A 196 -15.05 16.72 -9.85
CA ILE A 196 -15.87 17.90 -9.51
C ILE A 196 -16.61 17.66 -8.20
N ASN A 197 -17.25 16.50 -8.05
CA ASN A 197 -17.94 16.12 -6.82
C ASN A 197 -16.98 16.04 -5.62
N ALA A 198 -15.79 15.47 -5.80
CA ALA A 198 -14.77 15.41 -4.75
C ALA A 198 -14.36 16.82 -4.27
N VAL A 199 -14.13 17.75 -5.19
CA VAL A 199 -13.79 19.15 -4.87
C VAL A 199 -14.93 19.83 -4.11
N LEU A 200 -16.17 19.66 -4.55
CA LEU A 200 -17.35 20.22 -3.88
C LEU A 200 -17.52 19.64 -2.47
N MET A 201 -17.44 18.32 -2.33
CA MET A 201 -17.52 17.63 -1.04
C MET A 201 -16.42 18.11 -0.09
N ARG A 202 -15.19 18.22 -0.56
CA ARG A 202 -14.07 18.71 0.26
C ARG A 202 -14.29 20.15 0.72
N ARG A 203 -14.84 21.03 -0.13
CA ARG A 203 -15.20 22.40 0.28
C ARG A 203 -16.25 22.41 1.40
N LEU A 204 -17.23 21.51 1.35
CA LEU A 204 -18.25 21.36 2.40
C LEU A 204 -17.65 20.84 3.71
N ILE A 205 -16.81 19.81 3.64
CA ILE A 205 -16.12 19.24 4.82
C ILE A 205 -15.22 20.30 5.47
N ARG A 206 -14.50 21.09 4.68
CA ARG A 206 -13.63 22.16 5.19
C ARG A 206 -14.41 23.24 5.92
N LYS A 207 -15.59 23.62 5.42
CA LYS A 207 -16.48 24.59 6.10
C LYS A 207 -16.94 24.08 7.46
N GLN A 208 -16.96 22.77 7.69
CA GLN A 208 -17.30 22.16 8.99
C GLN A 208 -16.10 22.10 9.96
N GLY A 209 -14.94 22.66 9.61
CA GLY A 209 -13.78 22.75 10.50
C GLY A 209 -13.10 21.40 10.80
N LYS A 210 -13.29 20.36 9.97
CA LYS A 210 -12.64 19.07 10.19
C LYS A 210 -11.15 19.16 9.86
N LEU A 211 -10.32 18.99 10.89
CA LEU A 211 -8.86 19.13 10.84
C LEU A 211 -8.19 18.18 9.80
N ILE A 212 -8.86 17.07 9.43
CA ILE A 212 -8.36 15.95 8.62
C ILE A 212 -8.21 16.27 7.11
N ASP A 213 -8.68 17.42 6.62
CA ASP A 213 -8.80 17.68 5.17
C ASP A 213 -7.50 18.07 4.44
N ARG A 214 -6.40 18.21 5.18
CA ARG A 214 -5.10 18.65 4.63
C ARG A 214 -4.18 17.48 4.30
N VAL A 215 -4.33 16.35 4.97
CA VAL A 215 -3.46 15.18 4.81
C VAL A 215 -4.22 14.08 4.08
N HIS A 216 -3.65 13.56 3.00
CA HIS A 216 -4.26 12.48 2.21
C HIS A 216 -4.09 11.14 2.93
N ALA A 217 -4.86 10.96 4.00
CA ALA A 217 -4.94 9.73 4.79
C ALA A 217 -5.99 8.74 4.25
N ASN A 218 -6.89 9.18 3.37
CA ASN A 218 -7.87 8.30 2.76
C ASN A 218 -7.16 7.20 1.96
N VAL A 219 -7.54 5.94 2.22
CA VAL A 219 -6.99 4.72 1.59
C VAL A 219 -5.45 4.70 1.57
N ALA A 220 -4.84 5.15 2.67
CA ALA A 220 -3.42 5.43 2.69
C ALA A 220 -2.53 4.19 2.52
N GLY A 221 -3.01 3.04 2.99
CA GLY A 221 -2.28 1.77 2.94
C GLY A 221 -1.95 1.25 1.54
N ASP A 222 -2.61 1.74 0.49
CA ASP A 222 -2.41 1.28 -0.90
C ASP A 222 -1.19 1.91 -1.58
N PHE A 223 -0.74 3.08 -1.12
CA PHE A 223 0.39 3.78 -1.72
C PHE A 223 1.02 4.77 -0.76
N MET A 224 2.15 4.40 -0.17
CA MET A 224 2.96 5.33 0.61
C MET A 224 4.40 5.27 0.08
N LEU A 225 4.87 6.38 -0.50
CA LEU A 225 6.21 6.49 -1.05
C LEU A 225 6.95 7.64 -0.39
N MET A 226 8.15 7.37 0.13
CA MET A 226 9.05 8.39 0.68
C MET A 226 10.48 7.88 0.66
N HIS A 227 11.43 8.79 0.85
CA HIS A 227 12.85 8.44 0.95
C HIS A 227 13.12 7.56 2.17
N ARG A 228 14.05 6.60 2.05
CA ARG A 228 14.37 5.61 3.10
C ARG A 228 14.76 6.24 4.45
N THR A 229 15.43 7.40 4.44
CA THR A 229 15.78 8.09 5.70
C THR A 229 14.55 8.58 6.45
N GLN A 230 13.47 8.96 5.73
CA GLN A 230 12.23 9.40 6.35
C GLN A 230 11.47 8.23 6.98
N TRP A 231 11.41 7.10 6.28
CA TRP A 231 10.92 5.84 6.85
C TRP A 231 11.64 5.46 8.15
N ASN A 232 12.99 5.55 8.15
CA ASN A 232 13.79 5.24 9.33
C ASN A 232 13.59 6.24 10.48
N LYS A 233 13.44 7.54 10.16
CA LYS A 233 13.17 8.60 11.14
C LYS A 233 11.84 8.34 11.87
N LEU A 234 10.80 7.98 11.11
CA LEU A 234 9.45 7.71 11.63
C LEU A 234 9.30 6.32 12.26
N ARG A 235 10.22 5.40 11.94
CA ARG A 235 10.18 4.00 12.37
C ARG A 235 8.96 3.23 11.83
N GLY A 236 8.52 3.57 10.62
CA GLY A 236 7.43 2.87 9.94
C GLY A 236 6.01 3.22 10.42
N PHE A 237 5.04 2.42 10.01
CA PHE A 237 3.65 2.49 10.49
C PHE A 237 3.58 2.14 11.97
N PRO A 238 2.64 2.66 12.78
CA PRO A 238 2.53 2.26 14.17
C PRO A 238 2.26 0.77 14.33
N GLU A 239 2.98 0.12 15.24
CA GLU A 239 2.89 -1.31 15.52
C GLU A 239 1.95 -1.55 16.70
N LYS A 240 0.65 -1.32 16.48
CA LYS A 240 -0.40 -1.55 17.47
C LYS A 240 -1.04 -2.94 17.28
N PRO A 241 -1.69 -3.52 18.31
CA PRO A 241 -2.34 -4.83 18.22
C PRO A 241 -3.69 -4.79 17.47
N THR A 242 -3.74 -4.07 16.35
CA THR A 242 -4.87 -3.86 15.44
C THR A 242 -4.34 -3.46 14.05
N ASN A 243 -5.12 -3.71 12.99
CA ASN A 243 -4.82 -3.22 11.64
C ASN A 243 -5.59 -1.93 11.29
N THR A 244 -6.36 -1.34 12.20
CA THR A 244 -7.28 -0.26 11.84
C THR A 244 -6.56 1.09 11.88
N TYR A 245 -6.59 1.85 10.78
CA TYR A 245 -6.08 3.23 10.64
C TYR A 245 -4.56 3.44 10.74
N MET A 246 -3.73 2.40 10.78
CA MET A 246 -2.27 2.58 10.96
C MET A 246 -1.63 3.41 9.82
N ASP A 247 -2.19 3.30 8.62
CA ASP A 247 -1.87 4.14 7.48
C ASP A 247 -2.23 5.62 7.70
N CYS A 248 -3.40 5.90 8.28
CA CYS A 248 -3.78 7.26 8.68
C CYS A 248 -2.82 7.84 9.72
N TYR A 249 -2.48 7.07 10.76
CA TYR A 249 -1.52 7.52 11.77
C TYR A 249 -0.15 7.84 11.16
N LEU A 250 0.34 7.04 10.21
CA LEU A 250 1.59 7.35 9.52
C LEU A 250 1.46 8.65 8.72
N CYS A 251 0.36 8.86 8.00
CA CYS A 251 0.07 10.12 7.30
C CYS A 251 0.09 11.33 8.24
N PHE A 252 -0.43 11.19 9.45
CA PHE A 252 -0.39 12.26 10.45
C PHE A 252 1.01 12.50 11.00
N SER A 253 1.75 11.43 11.24
CA SER A 253 3.13 11.48 11.73
C SER A 253 4.07 12.14 10.73
N VAL A 254 3.97 11.81 9.42
CA VAL A 254 4.76 12.47 8.36
C VAL A 254 4.44 13.96 8.26
N ALA A 255 3.18 14.35 8.43
CA ALA A 255 2.75 15.74 8.39
C ALA A 255 3.26 16.52 9.61
N ALA A 256 3.18 15.93 10.82
CA ALA A 256 3.67 16.53 12.05
C ALA A 256 5.19 16.79 12.04
N ILE A 257 5.99 15.94 11.38
CA ILE A 257 7.44 16.18 11.23
C ILE A 257 7.80 17.11 10.07
N GLY A 258 6.81 17.74 9.43
CA GLY A 258 6.99 18.78 8.42
C GLY A 258 7.40 18.31 7.03
N LEU A 259 7.21 17.03 6.68
CA LEU A 259 7.48 16.61 5.29
C LEU A 259 6.47 17.25 4.33
N ARG A 260 6.96 17.65 3.15
CA ARG A 260 6.10 18.10 2.06
C ARG A 260 5.21 16.94 1.62
N GLN A 261 3.91 17.18 1.53
CA GLN A 261 3.00 16.25 0.87
C GLN A 261 2.98 16.54 -0.63
N TYR A 262 3.23 15.52 -1.44
CA TYR A 262 2.98 15.57 -2.88
C TYR A 262 1.85 14.59 -3.23
N ILE A 263 0.72 15.12 -3.69
CA ILE A 263 -0.38 14.31 -4.21
C ILE A 263 -0.27 14.32 -5.73
N PHE A 264 -0.09 13.16 -6.34
CA PHE A 264 -0.02 13.07 -7.79
C PHE A 264 -1.31 13.58 -8.45
N PRO A 265 -1.22 14.23 -9.63
CA PRO A 265 -2.39 14.63 -10.39
C PRO A 265 -3.29 13.45 -10.75
N SER A 266 -4.56 13.73 -11.05
CA SER A 266 -5.59 12.73 -11.36
C SER A 266 -5.22 11.72 -12.45
N SER A 267 -4.38 12.13 -13.42
CA SER A 267 -3.86 11.26 -14.49
C SER A 267 -2.94 10.13 -14.02
N PHE A 268 -2.51 10.17 -12.76
CA PHE A 268 -1.68 9.15 -12.10
C PHE A 268 -2.47 8.22 -11.18
N SER A 269 -3.80 8.32 -11.13
CA SER A 269 -4.61 7.53 -10.19
C SER A 269 -4.33 6.03 -10.28
N LEU A 270 -4.22 5.38 -9.12
CA LEU A 270 -4.08 3.93 -9.02
C LEU A 270 -5.39 3.23 -9.31
N PHE A 271 -5.32 1.99 -9.77
CA PHE A 271 -6.47 1.12 -9.86
C PHE A 271 -6.35 0.01 -8.81
N HIS A 272 -7.33 -0.08 -7.91
CA HIS A 272 -7.39 -1.12 -6.88
C HIS A 272 -8.47 -2.14 -7.26
N LEU A 273 -8.06 -3.41 -7.32
CA LEU A 273 -8.96 -4.51 -7.62
C LEU A 273 -9.80 -4.82 -6.38
N GLU A 274 -11.05 -4.36 -6.41
CA GLU A 274 -11.97 -4.54 -5.28
C GLU A 274 -12.21 -6.02 -4.99
N HIS A 275 -12.14 -6.36 -3.71
CA HIS A 275 -12.37 -7.71 -3.24
C HIS A 275 -13.12 -7.70 -1.90
N THR A 276 -13.99 -8.69 -1.70
CA THR A 276 -14.72 -8.79 -0.44
C THR A 276 -13.74 -9.08 0.70
N ARG A 277 -13.88 -8.33 1.79
CA ARG A 277 -13.12 -8.57 3.02
C ARG A 277 -13.94 -9.50 3.90
N PRO A 278 -13.36 -10.58 4.46
CA PRO A 278 -14.08 -11.40 5.41
C PRO A 278 -14.50 -10.53 6.61
N THR A 279 -15.73 -10.73 7.09
CA THR A 279 -16.21 -10.12 8.33
C THR A 279 -15.42 -10.72 9.48
N THR A 280 -14.41 -9.99 9.95
CA THR A 280 -13.55 -10.45 11.04
C THR A 280 -13.82 -9.60 12.28
N LYS A 281 -13.99 -10.24 13.44
CA LYS A 281 -14.09 -9.60 14.76
C LYS A 281 -12.70 -9.11 15.22
N ARG A 282 -12.03 -8.30 14.39
CA ARG A 282 -10.74 -7.71 14.74
C ARG A 282 -10.96 -6.53 15.71
N PRO A 283 -10.05 -6.31 16.67
CA PRO A 283 -10.03 -5.08 17.45
C PRO A 283 -9.96 -3.86 16.53
N LYS A 284 -10.79 -2.84 16.80
CA LYS A 284 -10.86 -1.61 16.01
C LYS A 284 -10.60 -0.40 16.89
N ILE A 285 -9.91 0.58 16.31
CA ILE A 285 -9.81 1.92 16.86
C ILE A 285 -11.08 2.67 16.41
N SER A 286 -11.72 3.41 17.31
CA SER A 286 -12.88 4.24 16.95
C SER A 286 -12.43 5.46 16.14
N VAL A 287 -13.36 6.03 15.36
CA VAL A 287 -13.08 7.28 14.64
C VAL A 287 -12.78 8.43 15.62
N SER A 288 -13.46 8.48 16.76
CA SER A 288 -13.20 9.50 17.80
C SER A 288 -11.78 9.39 18.36
N GLN A 289 -11.32 8.17 18.66
CA GLN A 289 -9.95 7.93 19.12
C GLN A 289 -8.94 8.39 18.06
N LEU A 290 -9.13 8.00 16.79
CA LEU A 290 -8.26 8.42 15.68
C LEU A 290 -8.16 9.94 15.58
N VAL A 291 -9.29 10.65 15.69
CA VAL A 291 -9.35 12.11 15.61
C VAL A 291 -8.64 12.77 16.80
N ASN A 292 -8.76 12.20 17.99
CA ASN A 292 -8.08 12.71 19.18
C ASN A 292 -6.57 12.51 19.10
N ASP A 293 -6.10 11.30 18.79
CA ASP A 293 -4.67 11.01 18.62
C ASP A 293 -4.06 11.88 17.50
N TYR A 294 -4.82 12.11 16.41
CA TYR A 294 -4.40 13.00 15.33
C TYR A 294 -4.10 14.43 15.82
N ARG A 295 -4.99 15.00 16.65
CA ARG A 295 -4.79 16.34 17.21
C ARG A 295 -3.54 16.40 18.07
N GLN A 296 -3.35 15.41 18.94
CA GLN A 296 -2.18 15.35 19.83
C GLN A 296 -0.87 15.26 19.05
N ILE A 297 -0.83 14.45 17.99
CA ILE A 297 0.35 14.31 17.13
C ILE A 297 0.67 15.62 16.39
N LEU A 298 -0.35 16.31 15.84
CA LEU A 298 -0.14 17.56 15.11
C LEU A 298 0.21 18.75 16.00
N ASN A 299 -0.36 18.80 17.20
CA ASN A 299 -0.06 19.85 18.18
C ASN A 299 1.26 19.62 18.92
N HIS A 300 1.96 18.52 18.61
CA HIS A 300 3.18 18.08 19.30
C HIS A 300 3.00 17.71 20.77
N ASP A 301 1.76 17.55 21.24
CA ASP A 301 1.44 17.00 22.58
C ASP A 301 1.83 15.52 22.68
N GLN A 302 1.85 14.83 21.54
CA GLN A 302 2.32 13.45 21.42
C GLN A 302 3.44 13.36 20.36
N SER A 303 4.46 12.56 20.65
CA SER A 303 5.53 12.26 19.69
C SER A 303 4.96 11.70 18.37
N PRO A 304 5.39 12.21 17.20
CA PRO A 304 5.04 11.63 15.91
C PRO A 304 5.80 10.34 15.59
N ILE A 305 6.80 9.97 16.40
CA ILE A 305 7.51 8.69 16.29
C ILE A 305 6.83 7.69 17.21
N LEU A 306 5.97 6.86 16.64
CA LEU A 306 5.03 6.00 17.38
C LEU A 306 5.56 4.61 17.73
N ASN A 307 6.75 4.24 17.23
CA ASN A 307 7.38 2.95 17.51
C ASN A 307 8.68 3.10 18.29
N ASN A 308 9.02 2.07 19.06
CA ASN A 308 10.34 1.95 19.70
C ASN A 308 11.43 1.53 18.69
N SER A 309 12.67 1.35 19.16
CA SER A 309 13.81 0.95 18.32
C SER A 309 13.69 -0.45 17.71
N ASN A 310 12.81 -1.31 18.26
CA ASN A 310 12.60 -2.68 17.80
C ASN A 310 11.59 -2.81 16.64
N TRP A 311 11.15 -1.69 16.05
CA TRP A 311 10.19 -1.69 14.94
C TRP A 311 10.62 -2.57 13.76
N GLY A 312 9.64 -3.14 13.05
CA GLY A 312 9.85 -3.99 11.89
C GLY A 312 10.59 -5.27 12.23
N LEU A 313 10.41 -5.79 13.45
CA LEU A 313 11.10 -6.98 13.96
C LEU A 313 12.62 -6.87 13.82
N SER A 314 13.20 -5.74 14.24
CA SER A 314 14.61 -5.45 13.98
C SER A 314 15.57 -6.36 14.75
N SER A 315 15.17 -6.85 15.94
CA SER A 315 15.96 -7.80 16.73
C SER A 315 15.84 -9.26 16.27
N GLN A 316 14.91 -9.57 15.35
CA GLN A 316 14.65 -10.96 14.95
C GLN A 316 15.38 -11.33 13.66
N LYS A 317 16.01 -12.51 13.68
CA LYS A 317 16.50 -13.18 12.47
C LYS A 317 15.31 -13.78 11.72
N LEU A 318 15.09 -13.33 10.49
CA LEU A 318 14.01 -13.80 9.62
C LEU A 318 14.59 -14.63 8.48
N HIS A 319 13.83 -15.63 8.04
CA HIS A 319 14.18 -16.41 6.85
C HIS A 319 13.92 -15.56 5.61
N GLU A 320 14.89 -15.48 4.71
CA GLU A 320 14.82 -14.70 3.47
C GLU A 320 15.17 -15.60 2.27
N VAL A 321 14.31 -15.62 1.26
CA VAL A 321 14.50 -16.35 0.01
C VAL A 321 14.60 -15.36 -1.15
N ARG A 322 15.63 -15.50 -1.99
CA ARG A 322 15.74 -14.77 -3.25
C ARG A 322 15.15 -15.58 -4.38
N ILE A 323 14.31 -14.96 -5.20
CA ILE A 323 13.61 -15.62 -6.30
C ILE A 323 14.33 -15.42 -7.64
N ALA A 324 14.79 -14.19 -7.88
CA ALA A 324 15.56 -13.79 -9.04
C ALA A 324 16.98 -13.34 -8.61
N LYS A 325 17.94 -13.39 -9.53
CA LYS A 325 19.38 -13.15 -9.28
C LYS A 325 19.66 -11.77 -8.70
#